data_AF-A0A1W2CCZ0-F1
#
_entry.id   AF-A0A1W2CCZ0-F1
#
_cell.length_a   1.000
_cell.length_b   1.000
_cell.length_c   1.000
_cell.angle_alpha   90.00
_cell.angle_beta   90.00
_cell.angle_gamma   90.00
#
_symmetry.space_group_name_H-M   'P 1'
#
loop_
_entity.id
_entity.type
_entity.pdbx_description
1 polymer ?
#
loop_
_entity_poly.entity_id
_entity_poly.type
_entity_poly.pdbx_seq_one_letter_code
_entity_poly.pdbx_strand_id
1 'polypeptide(L)' 'MNTKPNTNSEANRTLEEIADMMDITRERVRQIETKALIRFRQKLASKGITKDTLEL' A
#
# COMPACT_ATOMS: atom_id res chain seq x y z
N MET A 1 -10.88 24.41 2.09
CA MET A 1 -10.12 23.44 2.92
C MET A 1 -10.94 22.18 3.00
N ASN A 2 -10.59 21.15 2.23
CA ASN A 2 -11.37 19.91 2.15
C ASN A 2 -10.90 18.94 3.24
N THR A 3 -11.53 19.01 4.41
CA THR A 3 -11.42 17.95 5.43
C THR A 3 -12.70 17.11 5.36
N LYS A 4 -12.60 15.89 4.82
CA LYS A 4 -13.58 14.84 5.12
C LYS A 4 -12.91 13.74 5.94
N PRO A 5 -13.54 13.29 7.04
CA PRO A 5 -12.97 12.32 7.95
C PRO A 5 -13.23 10.89 7.44
N ASN A 6 -12.27 9.99 7.62
CA ASN A 6 -12.54 8.57 7.48
C ASN A 6 -11.90 7.82 8.67
N THR A 7 -12.76 7.38 9.58
CA THR A 7 -12.46 6.50 10.69
C THR A 7 -12.55 5.05 10.22
N ASN A 8 -11.41 4.40 10.01
CA ASN A 8 -11.24 2.97 10.27
C ASN A 8 -9.77 2.75 10.70
N SER A 9 -9.59 2.10 11.85
CA SER A 9 -8.41 2.14 12.72
C SER A 9 -7.04 2.00 12.05
N GLU A 10 -6.11 2.85 12.48
CA GLU A 10 -4.72 3.04 12.02
C GLU A 10 -4.62 3.74 10.66
N ALA A 11 -4.40 5.06 10.72
CA ALA A 11 -4.38 6.00 9.61
C ALA A 11 -3.88 5.39 8.29
N ASN A 12 -4.75 5.33 7.28
CA ASN A 12 -4.33 5.24 5.89
C ASN A 12 -3.52 6.50 5.56
N ARG A 13 -2.23 6.47 5.90
CA ARG A 13 -1.31 7.56 5.64
C ARG A 13 -1.17 7.72 4.14
N THR A 14 -1.28 8.96 3.69
CA THR A 14 -1.02 9.30 2.29
C THR A 14 0.46 9.04 1.97
N LEU A 15 0.78 8.85 0.69
CA LEU A 15 2.17 8.72 0.25
C LEU A 15 3.02 9.94 0.63
N GLU A 16 2.41 11.12 0.75
CA GLU A 16 3.06 12.36 1.20
C GLU A 16 3.41 12.27 2.69
N GLU A 17 2.46 11.91 3.55
CA GLU A 17 2.73 11.77 4.99
C GLU A 17 3.81 10.72 5.26
N ILE A 18 3.81 9.61 4.50
CA ILE A 18 4.85 8.57 4.62
C ILE A 18 6.20 9.12 4.16
N ALA A 19 6.23 9.91 3.10
CA ALA A 19 7.44 10.53 2.59
C ALA A 19 8.06 11.48 3.63
N ASP A 20 7.23 12.32 4.24
CA ASP A 20 7.61 13.25 5.30
C ASP A 20 8.14 12.52 6.54
N MET A 21 7.45 11.46 6.98
CA MET A 21 7.89 10.66 8.15
C MET A 21 9.21 9.91 7.92
N MET A 22 9.52 9.58 6.66
CA MET A 22 10.69 8.80 6.27
C MET A 22 11.84 9.66 5.72
N ASP A 23 11.67 10.98 5.65
CA ASP A 23 12.61 11.94 5.04
C ASP A 23 13.03 11.53 3.62
N ILE A 24 12.06 11.12 2.81
CA ILE A 24 12.24 10.74 1.40
C ILE A 24 11.22 11.45 0.53
N THR A 25 11.33 11.32 -0.79
CA THR A 25 10.35 11.90 -1.70
C THR A 25 9.09 11.03 -1.81
N ARG A 26 7.93 11.66 -2.03
CA ARG A 26 6.66 10.95 -2.33
C ARG A 26 6.80 9.95 -3.48
N GLU A 27 7.58 10.30 -4.51
CA GLU A 27 7.83 9.39 -5.63
C GLU A 27 8.63 8.16 -5.19
N ARG A 28 9.54 8.30 -4.23
CA ARG A 28 10.25 7.15 -3.66
C ARG A 28 9.31 6.20 -2.94
N VAL A 29 8.37 6.74 -2.16
CA VAL A 29 7.32 5.92 -1.50
C VAL A 29 6.48 5.19 -2.54
N ARG A 30 6.03 5.88 -3.60
CA ARG A 30 5.25 5.29 -4.71
C ARG A 30 5.98 4.13 -5.41
N GLN A 31 7.29 4.28 -5.63
CA GLN A 31 8.12 3.22 -6.20
C GLN A 31 8.21 2.00 -5.29
N ILE A 32 8.39 2.22 -3.98
CA ILE A 32 8.44 1.15 -2.98
C ILE A 32 7.09 0.41 -2.94
N GLU A 33 5.98 1.13 -2.90
CA GLU A 33 4.62 0.57 -2.93
C GLU A 33 4.42 -0.31 -4.16
N THR A 34 4.72 0.22 -5.35
CA THR A 34 4.60 -0.53 -6.62
C THR A 34 5.45 -1.81 -6.58
N LYS A 35 6.71 -1.70 -6.13
CA LYS A 35 7.63 -2.84 -6.04
C LYS A 35 7.18 -3.87 -5.01
N ALA A 36 6.63 -3.43 -3.88
CA ALA A 36 6.10 -4.29 -2.84
C ALA A 36 4.89 -5.07 -3.34
N LEU A 37 3.95 -4.41 -4.01
CA LEU A 37 2.76 -5.05 -4.59
C LEU A 37 3.12 -6.11 -5.63
N ILE A 38 4.07 -5.83 -6.53
CA ILE A 38 4.54 -6.82 -7.52
C ILE A 38 5.11 -8.05 -6.81
N ARG A 39 6.01 -7.85 -5.84
CA ARG A 39 6.62 -8.95 -5.06
C ARG A 39 5.58 -9.71 -4.25
N PHE A 40 4.60 -9.02 -3.70
CA PHE A 40 3.53 -9.64 -2.92
C PHE A 40 2.68 -10.55 -3.81
N ARG A 41 2.25 -10.07 -4.98
CA ARG A 41 1.51 -10.88 -5.97
C ARG A 41 2.30 -12.10 -6.43
N GLN A 42 3.59 -11.95 -6.67
CA GLN A 42 4.48 -13.08 -7.01
C GLN A 42 4.54 -14.11 -5.87
N LYS A 43 4.66 -13.67 -4.61
CA LYS A 43 4.66 -14.56 -3.45
C LYS A 43 3.31 -15.29 -3.29
N LEU A 44 2.19 -14.60 -3.48
CA LEU A 44 0.86 -15.23 -3.42
C LEU A 44 0.70 -16.29 -4.51
N ALA A 45 1.07 -15.96 -5.76
CA ALA A 45 1.05 -16.91 -6.87
C ALA A 45 1.92 -18.14 -6.59
N SER A 46 3.12 -17.96 -6.03
CA SER A 46 3.99 -19.09 -5.65
C SER A 46 3.42 -19.98 -4.56
N LYS A 47 2.48 -19.48 -3.75
CA LYS A 47 1.77 -20.21 -2.71
C LYS A 47 0.45 -20.83 -3.18
N GLY A 48 0.12 -20.68 -4.47
CA GLY A 48 -1.16 -21.15 -5.02
C GLY A 48 -2.36 -20.32 -4.58
N ILE A 49 -2.14 -19.14 -3.98
CA ILE A 49 -3.20 -18.22 -3.60
C ILE A 49 -3.52 -17.37 -4.83
N THR A 50 -4.56 -17.75 -5.55
CA THR A 50 -5.12 -16.99 -6.67
C THR A 50 -6.25 -16.09 -6.18
N LYS A 51 -6.68 -15.13 -7.01
CA LYS A 51 -7.82 -14.27 -6.69
C LYS A 51 -9.07 -15.10 -6.35
N ASP A 52 -9.22 -16.25 -7.01
CA ASP A 52 -10.34 -17.18 -6.80
C ASP A 52 -10.31 -17.85 -5.41
N THR A 53 -9.13 -17.99 -4.79
CA THR A 53 -9.01 -18.57 -3.43
C THR A 53 -9.33 -17.58 -2.32
N LEU A 54 -9.41 -16.28 -2.63
CA LEU A 54 -9.72 -15.21 -1.69
C LEU A 54 -11.19 -14.76 -1.75
N GLU A 55 -11.97 -15.28 -2.71
CA GLU A 55 -13.40 -14.97 -2.91
C GLU A 55 -14.34 -16.09 -2.44
N LEU A 56 -13.85 -17.00 -1.59
CA LEU A 56 -14.63 -18.04 -0.87
C LEU A 56 -14.89 -17.62 0.58
#